data_AF-A0A969N160-F1
#
_entry.id   AF-A0A969N160-F1
#
_cell.length_a   1.000
_cell.length_b   1.000
_cell.length_c   1.000
_cell.angle_alpha   90.00
_cell.angle_beta   90.00
_cell.angle_gamma   90.00
#
_symmetry.space_group_name_H-M   'P 1'
#
loop_
_entity.id
_entity.type
_entity.pdbx_description
1 polymer ?
#
loop_
_entity_poly.entity_id
_entity_poly.type
_entity_poly.pdbx_seq_one_letter_code
_entity_poly.pdbx_strand_id
1 'polypeptide(L)'
;MAGVDFTLRDGRVEDAACPVDFQEQSRSVQRVSDIDRTVDYPCPPPLNEDPNKAIVATQNFQDRTLCVGGKTILFTKDRMIKTLERHHNEFYRRPGSITSFFPHNPSVEDIFQIAQQVLNQNISEIRNLRPTGPWPALRAFIDGVEYRVGVTNGLVVTVFPEDQPGICTI
;
A
#
# COMPACT_ATOMS: atom_id res chain seq x y z
N MET A 1 10.30 22.03 -17.08
CA MET A 1 9.29 21.13 -16.46
C MET A 1 8.64 20.35 -17.59
N ALA A 2 9.12 19.14 -17.87
CA ALA A 2 8.51 18.27 -18.86
C ALA A 2 7.78 17.17 -18.09
N GLY A 3 6.44 17.23 -18.11
CA GLY A 3 5.60 16.14 -17.63
C GLY A 3 5.72 14.99 -18.61
N VAL A 4 6.09 13.82 -18.11
CA VAL A 4 6.07 12.60 -18.90
C VAL A 4 4.69 11.98 -18.73
N ASP A 5 3.86 12.16 -19.75
CA ASP A 5 2.53 11.55 -19.86
C ASP A 5 2.72 10.08 -20.27
N PHE A 6 2.47 9.15 -19.35
CA PHE A 6 2.46 7.73 -19.63
C PHE A 6 1.01 7.26 -19.71
N THR A 7 0.53 7.05 -20.94
CA THR A 7 -0.82 6.62 -21.22
C THR A 7 -1.00 5.13 -20.89
N LEU A 8 -1.96 4.82 -20.02
CA LEU A 8 -2.50 3.47 -19.84
C LEU A 8 -3.26 3.07 -21.11
N ARG A 9 -2.69 2.17 -21.92
CA ARG A 9 -3.45 1.43 -22.95
C ARG A 9 -3.73 0.02 -22.43
N ASP A 10 -5.00 -0.37 -22.46
CA ASP A 10 -5.46 -1.75 -22.21
C ASP A 10 -5.15 -2.33 -20.80
N GLY A 11 -4.98 -1.49 -19.78
CA GLY A 11 -4.70 -1.96 -18.42
C GLY A 11 -3.33 -2.63 -18.24
N ARG A 12 -2.41 -2.42 -19.20
CA ARG A 12 -1.04 -2.91 -19.16
C ARG A 12 -0.10 -1.73 -18.96
N VAL A 13 0.80 -1.85 -17.99
CA VAL A 13 1.97 -0.97 -17.91
C VAL A 13 2.95 -1.54 -18.95
N GLU A 14 3.04 -0.91 -20.12
CA GLU A 14 4.13 -1.22 -21.07
C GLU A 14 5.47 -0.91 -20.39
N ASP A 15 6.54 -1.64 -20.78
CA ASP A 15 7.91 -1.54 -20.27
C ASP A 15 8.53 -0.13 -20.41
N ALA A 16 7.98 0.87 -19.73
CA ALA A 16 8.64 2.13 -19.45
C ALA A 16 9.79 1.79 -18.51
N ALA A 17 10.96 1.55 -19.10
CA ALA A 17 12.18 1.24 -18.37
C ALA A 17 12.41 2.32 -17.31
N CYS A 18 12.61 1.90 -16.05
CA CYS A 18 13.02 2.82 -14.99
C CYS A 18 14.25 3.60 -15.49
N PRO A 19 14.25 4.95 -15.39
CA PRO A 19 15.44 5.72 -15.74
C PRO A 19 16.63 5.21 -14.91
N VAL A 20 17.77 5.02 -15.57
CA VAL A 20 18.97 4.33 -15.07
C VAL A 20 19.69 5.02 -13.90
N ASP A 21 19.18 6.15 -13.42
CA ASP A 21 19.82 6.94 -12.38
C ASP A 21 18.78 7.35 -11.32
N PHE A 22 18.59 6.49 -10.31
CA PHE A 22 17.91 6.89 -9.08
C PHE A 22 18.66 6.25 -7.92
N GLN A 23 19.63 7.01 -7.39
CA GLN A 23 20.49 6.59 -6.29
C GLN A 23 19.67 6.22 -5.06
N GLU A 24 20.01 5.06 -4.51
CA GLU A 24 19.58 4.54 -3.22
C GLU A 24 19.77 5.57 -2.09
N GLN A 25 18.70 5.87 -1.38
CA GLN A 25 18.80 6.26 0.03
C GLN A 25 18.23 5.13 0.89
N SER A 26 18.91 4.00 0.85
CA SER A 26 18.71 2.89 1.77
C SER A 26 19.26 3.29 3.15
N ARG A 27 18.46 4.00 3.96
CA ARG A 27 18.74 4.13 5.39
C ARG A 27 18.45 2.79 6.04
N SER A 28 19.48 2.21 6.63
CA SER A 28 19.46 0.96 7.38
C SER A 28 18.50 1.10 8.56
N VAL A 29 17.36 0.42 8.52
CA VAL A 29 16.49 0.29 9.70
C VAL A 29 16.71 -1.11 10.26
N GLN A 30 17.29 -1.16 11.45
CA GLN A 30 17.57 -2.39 12.19
C GLN A 30 16.24 -3.07 12.56
N ARG A 31 16.19 -4.40 12.45
CA ARG A 31 15.10 -5.22 13.00
C ARG A 31 15.05 -5.00 14.51
N VAL A 32 14.06 -4.24 14.98
CA VAL A 32 13.72 -4.17 16.40
C VAL A 32 13.02 -5.48 16.73
N SER A 33 13.61 -6.29 17.61
CA SER A 33 13.14 -7.64 17.97
C SER A 33 12.30 -7.69 19.24
N ASP A 34 11.89 -6.54 19.78
CA ASP A 34 11.11 -6.47 21.01
C ASP A 34 9.93 -5.52 20.79
N ILE A 35 8.80 -6.05 20.30
CA ILE A 35 7.52 -5.33 20.25
C ILE A 35 6.72 -5.73 21.49
N ASP A 36 6.51 -4.76 22.36
CA ASP A 36 5.52 -4.81 23.43
C ASP A 36 4.12 -4.94 22.81
N ARG A 37 3.47 -6.11 23.01
CA ARG A 37 2.25 -6.54 22.30
C ARG A 37 0.96 -5.96 22.89
N THR A 38 1.01 -4.86 23.63
CA THR A 38 -0.17 -4.28 24.30
C THR A 38 -0.82 -3.15 23.50
N VAL A 39 -0.69 -3.15 22.17
CA VAL A 39 -1.46 -2.22 21.33
C VAL A 39 -2.88 -2.77 21.22
N ASP A 40 -3.81 -2.11 21.92
CA ASP A 40 -5.25 -2.31 21.83
C ASP A 40 -5.68 -2.05 20.38
N TYR A 41 -5.91 -3.11 19.60
CA TYR A 41 -6.38 -2.97 18.23
C TYR A 41 -7.87 -2.68 18.24
N PRO A 42 -8.32 -1.63 17.55
CA PRO A 42 -9.72 -1.27 17.57
C PRO A 42 -10.54 -2.41 16.96
N CYS A 43 -11.63 -2.78 17.64
CA CYS A 43 -12.74 -3.52 17.07
C CYS A 43 -13.08 -2.98 15.66
N PRO A 44 -13.71 -3.78 14.78
CA PRO A 44 -14.10 -3.27 13.47
C PRO A 44 -14.90 -1.96 13.65
N PRO A 45 -14.46 -0.87 12.98
CA PRO A 45 -15.13 0.41 13.06
C PRO A 45 -16.54 0.29 12.48
N PRO A 46 -17.46 1.18 12.87
CA PRO A 46 -18.80 1.18 12.31
C PRO A 46 -18.73 1.30 10.78
N LEU A 47 -19.62 0.58 10.10
CA LEU A 47 -19.75 0.68 8.66
C LEU A 47 -20.16 2.09 8.28
N ASN A 48 -19.46 2.64 7.30
CA ASN A 48 -19.84 3.87 6.64
C ASN A 48 -20.88 3.57 5.55
N GLU A 49 -22.05 4.18 5.67
CA GLU A 49 -23.15 3.98 4.72
C GLU A 49 -23.04 4.87 3.47
N ASP A 50 -22.19 5.91 3.48
CA ASP A 50 -21.99 6.79 2.32
C ASP A 50 -21.03 6.14 1.30
N PRO A 51 -21.52 5.71 0.13
CA PRO A 51 -20.69 5.07 -0.89
C PRO A 51 -19.68 6.02 -1.55
N ASN A 52 -19.84 7.33 -1.40
CA ASN A 52 -19.00 8.33 -2.09
C ASN A 52 -17.88 8.88 -1.22
N LYS A 53 -17.86 8.59 0.09
CA LYS A 53 -16.92 9.23 1.01
C LYS A 53 -15.45 8.99 0.64
N ALA A 54 -15.09 7.75 0.29
CA ALA A 54 -13.74 7.41 -0.18
C ALA A 54 -13.41 8.04 -1.55
N ILE A 55 -14.40 8.19 -2.43
CA ILE A 55 -14.24 8.82 -3.74
C ILE A 55 -13.92 10.31 -3.57
N VAL A 56 -14.65 10.98 -2.67
CA VAL A 56 -14.42 12.40 -2.33
C VAL A 56 -13.06 12.58 -1.67
N ALA A 57 -12.69 11.72 -0.72
CA ALA A 57 -11.38 11.78 -0.05
C ALA A 57 -10.20 11.62 -1.04
N THR A 58 -10.38 10.84 -2.10
CA THR A 58 -9.36 10.61 -3.13
C THR A 58 -9.48 11.54 -4.33
N GLN A 59 -10.33 12.56 -4.30
CA GLN A 59 -10.64 13.40 -5.47
C GLN A 59 -9.37 14.00 -6.11
N ASN A 60 -8.43 14.46 -5.29
CA ASN A 60 -7.17 15.08 -5.71
C ASN A 60 -6.01 14.08 -5.86
N PHE A 61 -6.23 12.81 -5.52
CA PHE A 61 -5.22 11.78 -5.69
C PHE A 61 -5.13 11.41 -7.18
N GLN A 62 -3.91 11.46 -7.71
CA GLN A 62 -3.60 11.06 -9.08
C GLN A 62 -2.90 9.72 -9.07
N ASP A 63 -3.04 8.97 -10.16
CA ASP A 63 -2.28 7.73 -10.34
C ASP A 63 -0.77 8.03 -10.23
N ARG A 64 -0.07 7.18 -9.47
CA ARG A 64 1.35 7.34 -9.18
C ARG A 64 2.13 6.17 -9.76
N THR A 65 3.19 6.48 -10.47
CA THR A 65 4.15 5.50 -10.97
C THR A 65 5.40 5.53 -10.11
N LEU A 66 5.83 4.36 -9.65
CA LEU A 66 7.01 4.13 -8.84
C LEU A 66 8.02 3.30 -9.64
N CYS A 67 9.29 3.64 -9.50
CA CYS A 67 10.41 2.86 -10.02
C CYS A 67 11.12 2.21 -8.84
N VAL A 68 10.95 0.90 -8.66
CA VAL A 68 11.55 0.17 -7.53
C VAL A 68 12.21 -1.10 -8.04
N GLY A 69 13.49 -1.30 -7.73
CA GLY A 69 14.23 -2.50 -8.15
C GLY A 69 14.33 -2.67 -9.68
N GLY A 70 14.28 -1.57 -10.43
CA GLY A 70 14.23 -1.59 -11.90
C GLY A 70 12.88 -2.07 -12.46
N LYS A 71 11.83 -2.09 -11.64
CA LYS A 71 10.45 -2.41 -12.03
C LYS A 71 9.58 -1.16 -11.95
N THR A 72 8.68 -1.03 -12.91
CA THR A 72 7.64 -0.01 -12.91
C THR A 72 6.43 -0.55 -12.16
N ILE A 73 6.03 0.17 -11.11
CA ILE A 73 4.93 -0.18 -10.22
C ILE A 73 3.92 0.96 -10.22
N LEU A 74 2.66 0.67 -10.54
CA LEU A 74 1.57 1.62 -10.59
C LEU A 74 0.72 1.52 -9.32
N PHE A 75 0.40 2.67 -8.73
CA PHE A 75 -0.61 2.81 -7.69
C PHE A 75 -1.71 3.74 -8.20
N THR A 76 -2.87 3.17 -8.52
CA THR A 76 -4.00 3.92 -9.07
C THR A 76 -4.96 4.43 -7.99
N LYS A 77 -5.71 5.47 -8.33
CA LYS A 77 -6.81 6.01 -7.50
C LYS A 77 -7.87 4.96 -7.15
N ASP A 78 -8.25 4.09 -8.08
CA ASP A 78 -9.20 2.99 -7.81
C ASP A 78 -8.70 2.06 -6.70
N ARG A 79 -7.39 1.78 -6.66
CA ARG A 79 -6.78 0.94 -5.63
C ARG A 79 -6.68 1.66 -4.29
N MET A 80 -6.48 2.97 -4.31
CA MET A 80 -6.54 3.79 -3.10
C MET A 80 -7.96 3.76 -2.51
N ILE A 81 -9.01 3.98 -3.33
CA ILE A 81 -10.41 3.90 -2.89
C ILE A 81 -10.69 2.54 -2.23
N LYS A 82 -10.31 1.43 -2.90
CA LYS A 82 -10.51 0.07 -2.36
C LYS A 82 -9.75 -0.18 -1.06
N THR A 83 -8.59 0.46 -0.89
CA THR A 83 -7.82 0.38 0.35
C THR A 83 -8.56 1.09 1.49
N LEU A 84 -9.07 2.29 1.24
CA LEU A 84 -9.86 3.04 2.21
C LEU A 84 -11.12 2.28 2.63
N GLU A 85 -11.90 1.78 1.66
CA GLU A 85 -13.16 1.07 1.92
C GLU A 85 -13.02 -0.23 2.72
N ARG A 86 -11.80 -0.80 2.80
CA ARG A 86 -11.53 -2.10 3.41
C ARG A 86 -10.72 -2.02 4.71
N HIS A 87 -9.78 -1.08 4.80
CA HIS A 87 -8.78 -1.05 5.85
C HIS A 87 -8.71 0.29 6.59
N HIS A 88 -9.40 1.34 6.13
CA HIS A 88 -9.38 2.64 6.81
C HIS A 88 -10.63 2.85 7.67
N ASN A 89 -10.43 3.26 8.92
CA ASN A 89 -11.49 3.24 9.93
C ASN A 89 -12.67 4.15 9.56
N GLU A 90 -12.38 5.30 8.97
CA GLU A 90 -13.39 6.28 8.59
C GLU A 90 -14.22 5.91 7.33
N PHE A 91 -13.64 5.13 6.42
CA PHE A 91 -14.21 4.87 5.08
C PHE A 91 -14.69 3.43 4.93
N TYR A 92 -14.51 2.61 5.96
CA TYR A 92 -14.83 1.19 5.96
C TYR A 92 -16.29 0.94 5.57
N ARG A 93 -16.51 0.16 4.50
CA ARG A 93 -17.85 -0.08 3.93
C ARG A 93 -18.17 -1.56 3.71
N ARG A 94 -17.21 -2.47 3.93
CA ARG A 94 -17.36 -3.88 3.52
C ARG A 94 -17.33 -4.86 4.71
N PRO A 95 -18.49 -5.26 5.25
CA PRO A 95 -18.55 -6.29 6.30
C PRO A 95 -18.11 -7.65 5.74
N GLY A 96 -17.28 -8.39 6.49
CA GLY A 96 -17.01 -9.82 6.25
C GLY A 96 -15.74 -10.21 5.45
N SER A 97 -14.84 -9.28 5.12
CA SER A 97 -13.48 -9.61 4.66
C SER A 97 -12.47 -9.42 5.79
N ILE A 98 -11.32 -10.13 5.76
CA ILE A 98 -10.19 -9.96 6.70
C ILE A 98 -9.97 -8.46 6.96
N THR A 99 -10.21 -8.03 8.20
CA THR A 99 -10.34 -6.62 8.57
C THR A 99 -9.20 -6.21 9.49
N SER A 100 -8.02 -6.06 8.92
CA SER A 100 -6.96 -5.30 9.58
C SER A 100 -7.14 -3.82 9.25
N PHE A 101 -7.01 -2.96 10.27
CA PHE A 101 -7.30 -1.54 10.18
C PHE A 101 -6.04 -0.71 10.37
N PHE A 102 -5.90 0.34 9.56
CA PHE A 102 -4.79 1.27 9.72
C PHE A 102 -4.85 1.94 11.10
N PRO A 103 -3.75 1.92 11.87
CA PRO A 103 -3.68 2.67 13.11
C PRO A 103 -3.62 4.17 12.81
N HIS A 104 -4.11 4.99 13.75
CA HIS A 104 -4.02 6.45 13.71
C HIS A 104 -4.74 7.19 12.56
N ASN A 105 -5.61 6.52 11.79
CA ASN A 105 -6.39 7.14 10.69
C ASN A 105 -5.49 7.90 9.68
N PRO A 106 -4.61 7.20 8.95
CA PRO A 106 -3.66 7.82 8.05
C PRO A 106 -4.36 8.55 6.90
N SER A 107 -3.77 9.66 6.44
CA SER A 107 -4.27 10.34 5.26
C SER A 107 -4.10 9.50 3.99
N VAL A 108 -4.78 9.90 2.91
CA VAL A 108 -4.60 9.28 1.58
C VAL A 108 -3.14 9.28 1.14
N GLU A 109 -2.40 10.36 1.42
CA GLU A 109 -0.98 10.45 1.09
C GLU A 109 -0.15 9.53 1.99
N ASP A 110 -0.45 9.44 3.28
CA ASP A 110 0.25 8.55 4.20
C ASP A 110 0.14 7.08 3.78
N ILE A 111 -1.04 6.65 3.32
CA ILE A 111 -1.23 5.28 2.78
C ILE A 111 -0.35 5.04 1.56
N PHE A 112 -0.22 6.03 0.67
CA PHE A 112 0.68 5.94 -0.48
C PHE A 112 2.14 5.87 -0.02
N GLN A 113 2.54 6.70 0.94
CA GLN A 113 3.90 6.68 1.50
C GLN A 113 4.21 5.35 2.20
N ILE A 114 3.27 4.77 2.94
CA ILE A 114 3.39 3.41 3.52
C ILE A 114 3.65 2.39 2.42
N ALA A 115 2.85 2.40 1.35
CA ALA A 115 3.06 1.47 0.23
C ALA A 115 4.44 1.66 -0.42
N GLN A 116 4.85 2.90 -0.65
CA GLN A 116 6.16 3.23 -1.21
C GLN A 116 7.30 2.74 -0.32
N GLN A 117 7.19 2.94 0.99
CA GLN A 117 8.18 2.46 1.95
C GLN A 117 8.28 0.93 1.98
N VAL A 118 7.13 0.23 1.98
CA VAL A 118 7.12 -1.24 1.88
C VAL A 118 7.84 -1.69 0.62
N LEU A 119 7.53 -1.10 -0.54
CA LEU A 119 8.18 -1.45 -1.80
C LEU A 119 9.70 -1.20 -1.75
N ASN A 120 10.12 -0.02 -1.26
CA ASN A 120 11.52 0.36 -1.15
C ASN A 120 12.33 -0.55 -0.21
N GLN A 121 11.74 -0.97 0.92
CA GLN A 121 12.39 -1.92 1.83
C GLN A 121 12.54 -3.33 1.20
N ASN A 122 11.73 -3.66 0.20
CA ASN A 122 11.77 -4.92 -0.53
C ASN A 122 12.50 -4.82 -1.89
N ILE A 123 13.29 -3.77 -2.12
CA ILE A 123 13.92 -3.49 -3.43
C ILE A 123 14.72 -4.66 -4.02
N SER A 124 15.48 -5.37 -3.18
CA SER A 124 16.31 -6.51 -3.59
C SER A 124 15.48 -7.72 -4.01
N GLU A 125 14.34 -7.96 -3.34
CA GLU A 125 13.41 -9.02 -3.73
C GLU A 125 12.73 -8.66 -5.05
N ILE A 126 12.18 -7.44 -5.14
CA ILE A 126 11.47 -6.92 -6.32
C ILE A 126 12.33 -7.00 -7.58
N ARG A 127 13.63 -6.70 -7.48
CA ARG A 127 14.57 -6.77 -8.61
C ARG A 127 14.54 -8.13 -9.30
N ASN A 128 14.41 -9.21 -8.53
CA ASN A 128 14.45 -10.58 -9.01
C ASN A 128 13.08 -11.15 -9.41
N LEU A 129 11.98 -10.44 -9.10
CA LEU A 129 10.64 -10.87 -9.47
C LEU A 129 10.38 -10.68 -10.96
N ARG A 130 9.45 -11.48 -11.51
CA ARG A 130 8.96 -11.30 -12.88
C ARG A 130 8.04 -10.07 -12.92
N PRO A 131 8.04 -9.28 -14.01
CA PRO A 131 7.17 -8.11 -14.11
C PRO A 131 5.67 -8.49 -14.19
N THR A 132 5.37 -9.71 -14.62
CA THR A 132 4.00 -10.23 -14.76
C THR A 132 3.69 -11.30 -13.71
N GLY A 133 2.40 -11.47 -13.44
CA GLY A 133 1.87 -12.35 -12.41
C GLY A 133 1.76 -11.69 -11.04
N PRO A 134 1.18 -12.41 -10.06
CA PRO A 134 1.19 -11.99 -8.67
C PRO A 134 2.61 -12.13 -8.10
N TRP A 135 3.01 -11.14 -7.31
CA TRP A 135 4.23 -11.22 -6.51
C TRP A 135 3.96 -11.89 -5.16
N PRO A 136 5.00 -12.40 -4.48
CA PRO A 136 4.92 -12.70 -3.06
C PRO A 136 4.43 -11.48 -2.27
N ALA A 137 3.84 -11.73 -1.11
CA ALA A 137 3.41 -10.66 -0.20
C ALA A 137 4.63 -9.88 0.30
N LEU A 138 4.77 -8.62 -0.14
CA LEU A 138 5.84 -7.74 0.30
C LEU A 138 5.48 -7.16 1.66
N ARG A 139 6.45 -7.15 2.58
CA ARG A 139 6.22 -6.73 3.97
C ARG A 139 7.27 -5.74 4.43
N ALA A 140 6.85 -4.80 5.26
CA ALA A 140 7.78 -3.92 5.96
C ALA A 140 7.23 -3.52 7.31
N PHE A 141 8.13 -3.29 8.26
CA PHE A 141 7.78 -2.74 9.56
C PHE A 141 7.99 -1.22 9.52
N ILE A 142 6.93 -0.46 9.75
CA ILE A 142 6.92 1.00 9.70
C ILE A 142 6.22 1.48 10.96
N ASP A 143 6.90 2.29 11.76
CA ASP A 143 6.35 2.90 12.99
C ASP A 143 5.64 1.92 13.94
N GLY A 144 6.19 0.73 14.16
CA GLY A 144 5.61 -0.24 15.09
C GLY A 144 4.57 -1.18 14.47
N VAL A 145 4.31 -1.06 13.17
CA VAL A 145 3.25 -1.80 12.47
C VAL A 145 3.85 -2.56 11.29
N GLU A 146 3.55 -3.85 11.17
CA GLU A 146 3.88 -4.60 9.97
C GLU A 146 2.83 -4.29 8.91
N TYR A 147 3.26 -3.83 7.73
CA TYR A 147 2.40 -3.57 6.59
C TYR A 147 2.68 -4.57 5.49
N ARG A 148 1.61 -4.97 4.79
CA ARG A 148 1.65 -5.85 3.63
C ARG A 148 1.17 -5.12 2.38
N VAL A 149 1.97 -5.23 1.33
CA VAL A 149 1.63 -4.76 -0.02
C VAL A 149 1.55 -5.95 -0.97
N GLY A 150 0.43 -6.04 -1.69
CA GLY A 150 0.23 -6.98 -2.78
C GLY A 150 0.43 -6.29 -4.11
N VAL A 151 1.23 -6.89 -4.99
CA VAL A 151 1.47 -6.41 -6.36
C VAL A 151 1.16 -7.51 -7.35
N THR A 152 0.43 -7.18 -8.42
CA THR A 152 0.13 -8.10 -9.52
C THR A 152 0.31 -7.38 -10.84
N ASN A 153 1.10 -7.92 -11.76
CA ASN A 153 1.39 -7.30 -13.06
C ASN A 153 1.88 -5.84 -12.95
N GLY A 154 2.72 -5.53 -11.96
CA GLY A 154 3.18 -4.16 -11.71
C GLY A 154 2.11 -3.22 -11.16
N LEU A 155 0.93 -3.70 -10.76
CA LEU A 155 -0.11 -2.88 -10.12
C LEU A 155 -0.19 -3.21 -8.62
N VAL A 156 -0.17 -2.19 -7.77
CA VAL A 156 -0.49 -2.33 -6.35
C VAL A 156 -1.97 -2.71 -6.21
N VAL A 157 -2.26 -3.94 -5.76
CA VAL A 157 -3.63 -4.45 -5.64
C VAL A 157 -4.20 -4.30 -4.24
N THR A 158 -3.35 -4.35 -3.21
CA THR A 158 -3.73 -4.27 -1.80
C THR A 158 -2.63 -3.60 -0.99
N VAL A 159 -3.02 -2.77 -0.03
CA VAL A 159 -2.15 -2.20 1.00
C VAL A 159 -2.91 -2.31 2.32
N PHE A 160 -2.34 -2.97 3.31
CA PHE A 160 -3.01 -3.12 4.61
C PHE A 160 -1.99 -3.43 5.71
N PRO A 161 -2.28 -3.06 6.97
CA PRO A 161 -1.49 -3.53 8.10
C PRO A 161 -1.68 -5.04 8.26
N GLU A 162 -0.61 -5.80 8.42
CA GLU A 162 -0.70 -7.20 8.75
C GLU A 162 -1.14 -7.35 10.21
N ASP A 163 -2.16 -8.20 10.42
CA ASP A 163 -2.76 -8.46 11.71
C ASP A 163 -1.70 -8.98 12.68
N GLN A 164 -1.41 -8.24 13.74
CA GLN A 164 -0.76 -8.82 14.92
C GLN A 164 -1.87 -9.45 15.76
N PRO A 165 -1.69 -10.66 16.29
CA PRO A 165 -2.75 -11.38 17.01
C PRO A 165 -3.21 -10.59 18.24
N GLY A 166 -4.23 -9.75 18.05
CA GLY A 166 -4.97 -9.04 19.08
C GLY A 166 -6.31 -9.74 19.27
N ILE A 167 -6.58 -10.18 20.51
CA ILE A 167 -7.81 -10.88 20.85
C ILE A 167 -8.95 -9.84 20.91
N CYS A 168 -9.82 -9.82 19.90
CA CYS A 168 -11.11 -9.15 20.00
C CYS A 168 -12.03 -9.97 20.91
N THR A 169 -12.35 -9.48 22.11
CA THR A 169 -13.43 -10.01 22.93
C THR A 169 -14.66 -9.13 22.70
N ILE A 170 -15.71 -9.71 22.10
CA ILE A 170 -17.05 -9.12 21.92
C ILE A 170 -17.81 -9.03 23.24
#